data_AF-A0A5M8SVB8-F1
#
_entry.id   AF-A0A5M8SVB8-F1
#
_cell.length_a   1.000
_cell.length_b   1.000
_cell.length_c   1.000
_cell.angle_alpha   90.00
_cell.angle_beta   90.00
_cell.angle_gamma   90.00
#
_symmetry.space_group_name_H-M   'P 1'
#
loop_
_entity.id
_entity.type
_entity.pdbx_description
1 polymer ?
#
loop_
_entity_poly.entity_id
_entity_poly.type
_entity_poly.pdbx_seq_one_letter_code
_entity_poly.pdbx_strand_id
1 'polypeptide(L)' 'MGMIEELGRHGYRLGPGTMYPLLRSMERRGWLKAKVDVVNGRRRISYYATRVGKAALQVGRERVRELFEEMFEQDLDA' A
#
# COMPACT_ATOMS: atom_id res chain seq x y z
N MET A 1 -10.06 3.88 12.01
CA MET A 1 -10.01 3.20 10.71
C MET A 1 -8.73 2.39 10.57
N GLY A 2 -8.81 1.14 10.13
CA GLY A 2 -7.68 0.29 9.72
C GLY A 2 -7.53 0.20 8.20
N MET A 3 -6.39 -0.32 7.73
CA MET A 3 -6.11 -0.48 6.28
C MET A 3 -7.16 -1.31 5.54
N ILE A 4 -7.66 -2.38 6.16
CA ILE A 4 -8.69 -3.26 5.57
C ILE A 4 -9.99 -2.47 5.31
N GLU A 5 -10.41 -1.68 6.30
CA GLU A 5 -11.63 -0.88 6.20
C GLU A 5 -11.48 0.22 5.14
N GLU A 6 -10.32 0.88 5.10
CA GLU A 6 -10.06 1.94 4.12
C GLU A 6 -10.02 1.41 2.69
N LEU A 7 -9.33 0.30 2.45
CA LEU A 7 -9.31 -0.34 1.13
C LEU A 7 -10.70 -0.88 0.74
N GLY A 8 -11.48 -1.34 1.72
CA GLY A 8 -12.89 -1.69 1.54
C GLY A 8 -13.73 -0.54 1.01
N ARG A 9 -13.52 0.69 1.52
CA ARG A 9 -14.20 1.91 1.02
C ARG A 9 -13.83 2.26 -0.42
N HIS A 10 -12.64 1.85 -0.87
CA HIS A 10 -12.20 1.98 -2.26
C HIS A 10 -12.61 0.81 -3.16
N GLY A 11 -13.47 -0.11 -2.67
CA GLY A 11 -14.01 -1.22 -3.45
C GLY A 11 -13.17 -2.51 -3.39
N TYR A 12 -12.07 -2.52 -2.64
CA TYR A 12 -11.23 -3.72 -2.51
C TYR A 12 -11.75 -4.66 -1.42
N ARG A 13 -12.00 -5.93 -1.77
CA ARG A 13 -12.36 -6.98 -0.80
C ARG A 13 -11.10 -7.69 -0.32
N LEU A 14 -10.46 -7.16 0.72
CA LEU A 14 -9.23 -7.71 1.30
C LEU A 14 -9.48 -8.15 2.74
N GLY A 15 -9.14 -9.40 3.06
CA GLY A 15 -9.18 -9.91 4.42
C GLY A 15 -7.85 -9.77 5.17
N PRO A 16 -7.82 -10.08 6.47
CA PRO A 16 -6.59 -10.17 7.27
C PRO A 16 -5.53 -11.09 6.65
N GLY A 17 -5.97 -12.19 6.02
CA GLY A 17 -5.11 -13.16 5.35
C GLY A 17 -4.35 -12.62 4.14
N THR A 18 -4.79 -11.49 3.56
CA THR A 18 -4.09 -10.81 2.46
C THR A 18 -3.35 -9.58 2.97
N MET A 19 -4.02 -8.78 3.81
CA MET A 19 -3.50 -7.49 4.25
C MET A 19 -2.25 -7.64 5.12
N TYR A 20 -2.26 -8.55 6.10
CA TYR A 20 -1.14 -8.66 7.03
C TYR A 20 0.13 -9.23 6.38
N PRO A 21 0.06 -10.28 5.54
CA PRO A 21 1.22 -10.72 4.77
C PRO A 21 1.78 -9.62 3.86
N LEU A 22 0.91 -8.80 3.23
CA LEU A 22 1.35 -7.67 2.41
C LEU A 22 2.13 -6.63 3.23
N LEU A 23 1.57 -6.16 4.36
CA LEU A 23 2.26 -5.21 5.24
C LEU A 23 3.60 -5.75 5.75
N ARG A 24 3.64 -7.02 6.14
CA ARG A 24 4.87 -7.71 6.58
C ARG A 24 5.89 -7.81 5.46
N SER A 25 5.47 -8.05 4.22
CA SER A 25 6.36 -8.07 3.06
C SER A 25 6.96 -6.68 2.81
N MET A 26 6.15 -5.63 2.87
CA MET A 26 6.61 -4.24 2.71
C MET A 26 7.56 -3.83 3.84
N GLU A 27 7.34 -4.29 5.08
CA GLU A 27 8.27 -4.10 6.18
C GLU A 27 9.61 -4.81 5.95
N ARG A 28 9.59 -6.10 5.54
CA ARG A 28 10.83 -6.83 5.21
C ARG A 28 11.64 -6.19 4.09
N ARG A 29 10.98 -5.53 3.14
CA ARG A 29 11.60 -4.75 2.06
C ARG A 29 12.12 -3.39 2.53
N GLY A 30 11.91 -3.03 3.79
CA GLY A 30 12.29 -1.74 4.36
C GLY A 30 11.41 -0.58 3.92
N TRP A 31 10.28 -0.84 3.25
CA TRP A 31 9.35 0.21 2.79
C TRP A 31 8.47 0.71 3.92
N LEU A 32 8.11 -0.18 4.84
CA LEU A 32 7.38 0.16 6.07
C LEU A 32 8.25 -0.13 7.30
N LYS A 33 7.90 0.52 8.41
CA LYS A 33 8.34 0.16 9.76
C LYS A 33 7.12 -0.05 10.65
N ALA A 34 7.07 -1.13 11.41
CA ALA A 34 6.09 -1.30 12.47
C ALA A 34 6.51 -0.56 13.75
N LYS A 35 5.53 -0.03 14.47
CA LYS A 35 5.68 0.48 15.83
C LYS A 35 4.50 0.02 16.67
N VAL A 36 4.77 -0.36 17.92
CA VAL A 36 3.71 -0.60 18.90
C VAL A 36 3.30 0.74 19.50
N ASP A 37 2.07 1.14 19.25
CA ASP A 37 1.45 2.30 19.87
C ASP A 37 0.41 1.85 20.90
N VAL A 38 0.16 2.69 21.90
CA VAL A 38 -0.94 2.50 22.84
C VAL A 38 -2.05 3.44 22.43
N VAL A 39 -3.18 2.89 22.00
CA VAL A 39 -4.37 3.64 21.59
C VAL A 39 -5.51 3.21 22.50
N ASN A 40 -6.08 4.16 23.26
CA ASN A 40 -7.14 3.90 24.23
C ASN A 40 -6.80 2.76 25.21
N GLY A 41 -5.57 2.76 25.73
CA GLY A 41 -5.09 1.73 26.66
C GLY A 41 -4.79 0.36 26.03
N ARG A 42 -5.01 0.18 24.72
CA ARG A 42 -4.72 -1.07 23.99
C ARG A 42 -3.49 -0.93 23.12
N ARG A 43 -2.62 -1.95 23.14
CA ARG A 43 -1.48 -2.03 22.23
C ARG A 43 -1.98 -2.30 20.81
N ARG A 44 -1.53 -1.50 19.86
CA ARG A 44 -1.80 -1.63 18.42
C ARG A 44 -0.50 -1.52 17.64
N ILE A 45 -0.31 -2.37 16.64
CA ILE A 45 0.79 -2.22 15.70
C ILE A 45 0.35 -1.24 14.61
N SER A 46 1.09 -0.14 14.46
CA SER A 46 0.94 0.82 13.38
C SER A 46 2.12 0.70 12.43
N TYR A 47 1.85 0.77 11.12
CA TYR A 47 2.89 0.77 10.09
C TYR A 47 3.09 2.18 9.54
N TYR A 48 4.35 2.57 9.33
CA TYR A 48 4.71 3.88 8.81
C TYR A 48 5.62 3.73 7.61
N ALA A 49 5.40 4.54 6.56
CA ALA A 49 6.31 4.61 5.43
C ALA A 49 7.70 5.11 5.86
N THR A 50 8.74 4.40 5.45
CA THR A 50 10.14 4.82 5.63
C THR A 50 10.55 5.77 4.52
N ARG A 51 11.77 6.34 4.58
CA ARG A 51 12.34 7.12 3.47
C ARG A 51 12.44 6.28 2.19
N VAL A 52 12.92 5.03 2.31
CA VAL A 52 13.01 4.07 1.20
C VAL A 52 11.62 3.73 0.65
N GLY A 53 10.63 3.55 1.53
CA GLY A 53 9.25 3.29 1.11
C GLY A 53 8.61 4.45 0.35
N LYS A 54 8.89 5.70 0.73
CA LYS A 54 8.43 6.88 -0.01
C LYS A 54 9.06 6.96 -1.41
N ALA A 55 10.35 6.66 -1.53
CA ALA A 55 11.01 6.58 -2.84
C ALA A 55 10.43 5.45 -3.70
N ALA A 56 10.19 4.27 -3.11
CA ALA A 56 9.57 3.15 -3.81
C ALA A 56 8.14 3.47 -4.29
N LEU A 57 7.37 4.22 -3.50
CA LEU A 57 6.05 4.70 -3.90
C LEU A 57 6.11 5.65 -5.10
N GLN A 58 7.12 6.54 -5.16
CA GLN A 58 7.29 7.43 -6.30
C GLN A 58 7.54 6.63 -7.58
N VAL A 59 8.49 5.69 -7.54
CA VAL A 59 8.76 4.79 -8.68
C VAL A 59 7.51 4.02 -9.08
N GLY A 60 6.77 3.48 -8.10
CA GLY A 60 5.52 2.76 -8.38
C GLY A 60 4.46 3.62 -9.07
N ARG A 61 4.33 4.91 -8.70
CA ARG A 61 3.42 5.85 -9.36
C ARG A 61 3.83 6.15 -10.79
N GLU A 62 5.12 6.32 -11.04
CA GLU A 62 5.65 6.52 -12.39
C GLU A 62 5.34 5.30 -13.28
N ARG A 63 5.54 4.08 -12.78
CA ARG A 63 5.21 2.84 -13.50
C ARG A 63 3.73 2.68 -13.80
N VAL A 64 2.86 3.03 -12.84
CA VAL A 64 1.42 2.99 -13.07
C VAL A 64 1.00 3.99 -14.14
N ARG A 65 1.58 5.21 -14.13
CA ARG A 65 1.33 6.22 -15.15
C ARG A 65 1.76 5.75 -16.54
N GLU A 66 2.99 5.24 -16.67
CA GLU A 66 3.51 4.68 -17.94
C GLU A 66 2.58 3.59 -18.47
N LEU A 67 2.18 2.64 -17.61
CA LEU A 67 1.25 1.57 -18.01
C LEU A 67 -0.10 2.11 -18.50
N PHE A 68 -0.66 3.11 -17.83
CA PHE A 68 -1.91 3.73 -18.27
C PHE A 68 -1.75 4.44 -19.61
N GLU A 69 -0.65 5.17 -19.83
CA GLU A 69 -0.35 5.83 -21.12
C GLU A 69 -0.28 4.78 -22.24
N GLU A 70 0.47 3.69 -22.06
CA GLU A 70 0.59 2.60 -23.03
C GLU A 70 -0.77 1.94 -23.36
N MET A 71 -1.62 1.72 -22.34
CA MET A 71 -2.93 1.09 -22.55
C MET A 71 -3.87 1.94 -23.39
N PHE A 72 -3.88 3.26 -23.19
CA PHE A 72 -4.80 4.17 -23.89
C PHE A 72 -4.27 4.71 -25.22
N GLU A 73 -2.96 4.67 -25.48
CA GLU A 73 -2.42 4.92 -26.83
C GLU A 73 -2.83 3.81 -27.81
N GLN A 74 -2.89 2.55 -27.36
CA GLN A 74 -3.32 1.42 -28.20
C GLN A 74 -4.81 1.45 -28.58
N ASP A 75 -5.64 2.14 -27.78
CA ASP A 75 -7.08 2.27 -28.04
C ASP A 75 -7.41 3.38 -29.07
N LEU A 76 -6.45 4.26 -29.41
CA LEU A 76 -6.63 5.36 -30.37
C LEU A 76 -6.15 5.02 -31.80
N ASP A 77 -5.45 3.90 -31.96
CA ASP A 77 -4.95 3.37 -33.24
C ASP A 77 -5.82 2.21 -33.79
N ALA A 78 -6.99 1.94 -33.20
CA ALA A 78 -7.92 0.87 -33.55
C ALA A 78 -9.16 1.35 -34.34
#